data_AF-A0A519Z4T2-F1
#
_entry.id   AF-A0A519Z4T2-F1
#
_cell.length_a   1.000
_cell.length_b   1.000
_cell.length_c   1.000
_cell.angle_alpha   90.00
_cell.angle_beta   90.00
_cell.angle_gamma   90.00
#
_symmetry.space_group_name_H-M   'P 1'
#
loop_
_entity.id
_entity.type
_entity.pdbx_description
1 polymer ?
#
loop_
_entity_poly.entity_id
_entity_poly.type
_entity_poly.pdbx_seq_one_letter_code
_entity_poly.pdbx_strand_id
1 'polypeptide(L)'
;MTHPLTPLAREGWPFLALATGLATLATCLWGWGLVSGILWLALLPLLLFFRDSSRAIPTQSGAILSPADGRILKVEKVRDHYANRDALRISVFMSVFSAHTNRSCVDGVVKHVQYFPRLIGKKTHPGHDHTERNAMVIESGGQIVTLVQVAGQMARHVLCHAKVGDTLTRGQRYGLIRFGSRVDVYLPPHAVPLVASGQRVSATTTILATLPKA
;
A
#
# COMPACT_ATOMS: atom_id res chain seq x y z
N MET A 1 -12.70 9.74 9.47
CA MET A 1 -13.58 9.83 8.28
C MET A 1 -13.74 8.44 7.69
N THR A 2 -14.93 7.86 7.75
CA THR A 2 -15.25 6.58 7.11
C THR A 2 -15.13 6.77 5.60
N HIS A 3 -14.13 6.15 4.98
CA HIS A 3 -14.08 6.10 3.52
C HIS A 3 -15.32 5.34 3.03
N PRO A 4 -16.10 5.91 2.09
CA PRO A 4 -17.24 5.19 1.52
C PRO A 4 -16.73 3.88 0.92
N LEU A 5 -17.54 2.83 1.08
CA LEU A 5 -17.30 1.48 0.58
C LEU A 5 -17.47 1.46 -0.95
N THR A 6 -16.72 2.30 -1.66
CA THR A 6 -16.68 2.25 -3.11
C THR A 6 -15.77 1.10 -3.51
N PRO A 7 -16.17 0.23 -4.45
CA PRO A 7 -15.34 -0.89 -4.91
C PRO A 7 -14.08 -0.42 -5.65
N LEU A 8 -13.95 0.88 -5.88
CA LEU A 8 -12.85 1.55 -6.55
C LEU A 8 -12.24 2.64 -5.68
N ALA A 9 -10.94 2.81 -5.82
CA ALA A 9 -10.16 3.86 -5.21
C ALA A 9 -10.49 5.22 -5.82
N ARG A 10 -10.44 6.27 -4.99
CA ARG A 10 -10.80 7.63 -5.42
C ARG A 10 -9.92 8.13 -6.56
N GLU A 11 -8.67 7.71 -6.54
CA GLU A 11 -7.63 8.02 -7.51
C GLU A 11 -7.92 7.44 -8.91
N GLY A 12 -8.77 6.42 -9.01
CA GLY A 12 -9.10 5.76 -10.28
C GLY A 12 -10.17 6.47 -11.10
N TRP A 13 -11.04 7.27 -10.47
CA TRP A 13 -12.17 7.91 -11.15
C TRP A 13 -11.78 8.81 -12.32
N PRO A 14 -10.75 9.68 -12.23
CA PRO A 14 -10.35 10.49 -13.37
C PRO A 14 -9.87 9.66 -14.56
N PHE A 15 -9.14 8.57 -14.31
CA PHE A 15 -8.64 7.68 -15.37
C PHE A 15 -9.77 6.90 -16.03
N LEU A 16 -10.72 6.39 -15.23
CA LEU A 16 -11.89 5.68 -15.73
C LEU A 16 -12.78 6.62 -16.55
N ALA A 17 -13.08 7.83 -16.04
CA ALA A 17 -13.88 8.81 -16.76
C ALA A 17 -13.26 9.20 -18.11
N LEU A 18 -11.94 9.44 -18.15
CA LEU A 18 -11.24 9.73 -19.40
C LEU A 18 -11.29 8.55 -20.37
N ALA A 19 -10.99 7.34 -19.90
CA ALA A 19 -10.99 6.15 -20.75
C ALA A 19 -12.39 5.86 -21.31
N THR A 20 -13.44 5.98 -20.49
CA THR A 20 -14.82 5.85 -20.93
C THR A 20 -15.21 6.95 -21.93
N GLY A 21 -14.78 8.20 -21.70
CA GLY A 21 -15.00 9.30 -22.64
C GLY A 21 -14.35 9.06 -24.00
N LEU A 22 -13.12 8.56 -24.03
CA LEU A 22 -12.42 8.22 -25.28
C LEU A 22 -13.08 7.01 -25.98
N ALA A 23 -13.46 5.98 -25.23
CA ALA A 23 -14.12 4.79 -25.78
C ALA A 23 -15.50 5.14 -26.39
N THR A 24 -16.28 5.98 -25.70
CA THR A 24 -17.59 6.45 -26.19
C THR A 24 -17.42 7.33 -27.43
N LEU A 25 -16.49 8.29 -27.42
CA LEU A 25 -16.20 9.13 -28.60
C LEU A 25 -15.77 8.29 -29.81
N ALA A 26 -14.87 7.32 -29.62
CA ALA A 26 -14.46 6.42 -30.69
C ALA A 26 -15.63 5.59 -31.24
N THR A 27 -16.51 5.12 -30.35
CA THR A 27 -17.72 4.38 -30.73
C THR A 27 -18.69 5.27 -31.52
N CYS A 28 -18.82 6.56 -31.17
CA CYS A 28 -19.67 7.50 -31.89
C CYS A 28 -19.13 7.85 -33.29
N LEU A 29 -17.81 8.01 -33.44
CA LEU A 29 -17.18 8.43 -34.70
C LEU A 29 -16.97 7.28 -35.68
N TRP A 30 -16.60 6.09 -35.17
CA TRP A 30 -16.17 4.94 -36.00
C TRP A 30 -16.96 3.65 -35.72
N GLY A 31 -18.00 3.70 -34.88
CA GLY A 31 -18.79 2.52 -34.52
C GLY A 31 -18.02 1.52 -33.65
N TRP A 32 -18.50 0.28 -33.61
CA TRP A 32 -17.92 -0.83 -32.83
C TRP A 32 -16.71 -1.50 -33.52
N GLY A 33 -15.83 -0.69 -34.12
CA GLY A 33 -14.60 -1.15 -34.73
C GLY A 33 -13.53 -1.57 -33.72
N LEU A 34 -12.40 -2.06 -34.24
CA LEU A 34 -11.26 -2.55 -33.45
C LEU A 34 -10.73 -1.50 -32.45
N VAL A 35 -10.67 -0.23 -32.84
CA VAL A 35 -10.22 0.87 -31.97
C VAL A 35 -11.13 1.03 -30.75
N SER A 36 -12.44 1.11 -30.97
CA SER A 36 -13.44 1.19 -29.89
C SER A 36 -13.37 -0.03 -28.98
N GLY A 37 -13.24 -1.23 -29.56
CA GLY A 37 -13.09 -2.47 -28.81
C GLY A 37 -11.87 -2.48 -27.88
N ILE A 38 -10.69 -2.03 -28.37
CA ILE A 38 -9.47 -1.92 -27.55
C ILE A 38 -9.68 -0.92 -26.41
N LEU A 39 -10.29 0.23 -26.66
CA LEU A 39 -10.51 1.25 -25.63
C LEU A 39 -11.46 0.78 -24.53
N TRP A 40 -12.52 0.06 -24.89
CA TRP A 40 -13.41 -0.58 -23.92
C TRP A 40 -12.68 -1.68 -23.12
N LEU A 41 -11.87 -2.51 -23.77
CA LEU A 41 -11.07 -3.53 -23.09
C LEU A 41 -10.02 -2.92 -22.15
N ALA A 42 -9.48 -1.74 -22.47
CA ALA A 42 -8.52 -1.03 -21.63
C ALA A 42 -9.10 -0.56 -20.29
N LEU A 43 -10.43 -0.57 -20.10
CA LEU A 43 -11.05 -0.31 -18.80
C LEU A 43 -10.79 -1.44 -17.79
N LEU A 44 -10.66 -2.69 -18.24
CA LEU A 44 -10.44 -3.85 -17.36
C LEU A 44 -9.19 -3.70 -16.47
N PRO A 45 -7.98 -3.43 -17.00
CA PRO A 45 -6.81 -3.23 -16.15
C PRO A 45 -6.95 -2.02 -15.22
N LEU A 46 -7.64 -0.95 -15.62
CA LEU A 46 -7.89 0.21 -14.75
C LEU A 46 -8.78 -0.19 -13.55
N LEU A 47 -9.85 -0.95 -13.80
CA LEU A 47 -10.74 -1.44 -12.75
C LEU A 47 -10.02 -2.37 -11.79
N LEU A 48 -9.16 -3.27 -12.30
CA LEU A 48 -8.36 -4.17 -11.47
C LEU A 48 -7.34 -3.40 -10.61
N PHE A 49 -6.66 -2.43 -11.21
CA PHE A 49 -5.61 -1.67 -10.54
C PHE A 49 -6.15 -0.77 -9.42
N PHE A 50 -7.28 -0.10 -9.67
CA PHE A 50 -7.91 0.79 -8.70
C PHE A 50 -8.95 0.09 -7.83
N ARG A 51 -9.06 -1.24 -7.86
CA ARG A 51 -9.99 -1.98 -6.99
C ARG A 51 -9.70 -1.73 -5.52
N ASP A 52 -10.74 -1.44 -4.74
CA ASP A 52 -10.67 -1.21 -3.29
C ASP A 52 -11.82 -1.91 -2.57
N SER A 53 -11.80 -3.25 -2.56
CA SER A 53 -12.83 -4.04 -1.90
C SER A 53 -12.75 -3.91 -0.38
N SER A 54 -13.92 -3.79 0.27
CA SER A 54 -14.05 -3.95 1.71
C SER A 54 -13.71 -5.36 2.15
N ARG A 55 -13.09 -5.51 3.32
CA ARG A 55 -12.60 -6.80 3.81
C ARG A 55 -12.93 -6.96 5.28
N ALA A 56 -13.19 -8.20 5.68
CA ALA A 56 -13.34 -8.55 7.08
C ALA A 56 -12.04 -8.24 7.83
N ILE A 57 -12.16 -7.56 8.97
CA ILE A 57 -11.04 -7.22 9.83
C ILE A 57 -10.97 -8.29 10.93
N PRO A 58 -9.86 -9.02 11.09
CA PRO A 58 -9.69 -9.94 12.19
C PRO A 58 -9.80 -9.24 13.55
N THR A 59 -10.54 -9.83 14.48
CA THR A 59 -10.82 -9.27 15.82
C THR A 59 -9.72 -9.58 16.86
N GLN A 60 -8.72 -10.37 16.49
CA GLN A 60 -7.65 -10.78 17.40
C GLN A 60 -6.89 -9.56 17.95
N SER A 61 -6.76 -9.50 19.28
CA SER A 61 -5.97 -8.49 19.97
C SER A 61 -4.49 -8.64 19.63
N GLY A 62 -3.79 -7.51 19.42
CA GLY A 62 -2.36 -7.50 19.08
C GLY A 62 -2.05 -8.00 17.66
N ALA A 63 -3.04 -8.30 16.83
CA ALA A 63 -2.83 -8.71 15.45
C ALA A 63 -2.33 -7.55 14.58
N ILE A 64 -1.24 -7.78 13.87
CA ILE A 64 -0.70 -6.90 12.84
C ILE A 64 -1.22 -7.38 11.48
N LEU A 65 -2.07 -6.59 10.83
CA LEU A 65 -2.68 -6.98 9.55
C LEU A 65 -1.77 -6.68 8.37
N SER A 66 -1.92 -7.40 7.26
CA SER A 66 -1.19 -7.09 6.04
C SER A 66 -1.61 -5.73 5.48
N PRO A 67 -0.67 -4.83 5.16
CA PRO A 67 -0.99 -3.52 4.60
C PRO A 67 -1.43 -3.58 3.13
N ALA A 68 -1.12 -4.68 2.44
CA ALA A 68 -1.27 -4.82 0.99
C ALA A 68 -1.55 -6.28 0.58
N ASP A 69 -2.12 -6.46 -0.62
CA ASP A 69 -2.22 -7.75 -1.28
C ASP A 69 -0.88 -8.10 -1.94
N GLY A 70 -0.37 -9.31 -1.73
CA GLY A 70 0.95 -9.61 -2.23
C GLY A 70 1.56 -10.93 -1.79
N ARG A 71 2.89 -10.93 -1.80
CA ARG A 71 3.71 -12.02 -1.26
C ARG A 71 4.73 -11.45 -0.29
N ILE A 72 5.04 -12.19 0.76
CA ILE A 72 6.12 -11.83 1.67
C ILE A 72 7.45 -11.97 0.93
N LEU A 73 8.21 -10.88 0.85
CA LEU A 73 9.58 -10.91 0.33
C LEU A 73 10.53 -11.45 1.40
N LYS A 74 10.50 -10.82 2.58
CA LYS A 74 11.46 -11.06 3.65
C LYS A 74 10.81 -10.81 5.00
N VAL A 75 11.31 -11.54 5.99
CA VAL A 75 11.05 -11.35 7.42
C VAL A 75 12.43 -11.32 8.07
N GLU A 76 12.84 -10.18 8.62
CA GLU A 76 14.22 -9.99 9.08
C GLU A 76 14.31 -8.97 10.22
N LYS A 77 15.36 -9.09 11.05
CA LYS A 77 15.68 -8.11 12.09
C LYS A 77 16.55 -7.02 11.49
N VAL A 78 16.12 -5.77 11.61
CA VAL A 78 16.78 -4.59 11.04
C VAL A 78 16.62 -3.39 11.96
N ARG A 79 17.26 -2.27 11.62
CA ARG A 79 17.00 -0.98 12.24
C ARG A 79 15.82 -0.28 11.56
N ASP A 80 14.85 0.16 12.34
CA ASP A 80 13.87 1.15 11.93
C ASP A 80 14.46 2.55 12.13
N HIS A 81 14.96 3.15 11.04
CA HIS A 81 15.56 4.47 11.07
C HIS A 81 14.53 5.60 11.30
N TYR A 82 13.24 5.35 11.07
CA TYR A 82 12.19 6.35 11.23
C TYR A 82 11.72 6.47 12.68
N ALA A 83 11.76 5.37 13.42
CA ALA A 83 11.49 5.33 14.86
C ALA A 83 12.78 5.22 15.71
N ASN A 84 13.95 5.25 15.07
CA ASN A 84 15.27 5.08 15.69
C ASN A 84 15.30 3.94 16.72
N ARG A 85 14.94 2.72 16.30
CA ARG A 85 14.91 1.51 17.15
C ARG A 85 15.20 0.24 16.35
N ASP A 86 15.53 -0.84 17.03
CA ASP A 86 15.61 -2.16 16.39
C ASP A 86 14.20 -2.69 16.16
N ALA A 87 14.02 -3.41 15.06
CA ALA A 87 12.71 -3.81 14.58
C ALA A 87 12.73 -5.14 13.84
N LEU A 88 11.60 -5.83 13.89
CA LEU A 88 11.29 -6.89 12.94
C LEU A 88 10.66 -6.24 11.70
N ARG A 89 11.27 -6.38 10.53
CA ARG A 89 10.70 -5.94 9.25
C ARG A 89 10.06 -7.09 8.52
N ILE A 90 8.81 -6.89 8.09
CA ILE A 90 8.07 -7.77 7.19
C ILE A 90 7.78 -6.99 5.90
N SER A 91 8.34 -7.44 4.78
CA SER A 91 8.19 -6.79 3.48
C SER A 91 7.14 -7.50 2.63
N VAL A 92 6.11 -6.79 2.19
CA VAL A 92 5.05 -7.31 1.32
C VAL A 92 5.22 -6.76 -0.10
N PHE A 93 5.51 -7.62 -1.06
CA PHE A 93 5.59 -7.26 -2.48
C PHE A 93 4.22 -7.28 -3.13
N MET A 94 3.91 -6.21 -3.87
CA MET A 94 2.65 -6.04 -4.58
C MET A 94 2.87 -6.37 -6.05
N SER A 95 2.13 -7.35 -6.57
CA SER A 95 2.17 -7.67 -8.00
C SER A 95 1.40 -6.65 -8.82
N VAL A 96 1.62 -6.61 -10.13
CA VAL A 96 0.81 -5.77 -11.05
C VAL A 96 -0.68 -6.10 -11.03
N PHE A 97 -1.05 -7.32 -10.61
CA PHE A 97 -2.43 -7.78 -10.46
C PHE A 97 -3.01 -7.56 -9.05
N SER A 98 -2.19 -7.10 -8.11
CA SER A 98 -2.65 -6.76 -6.75
C SER A 98 -3.44 -5.46 -6.77
N ALA A 99 -4.37 -5.30 -5.81
CA ALA A 99 -4.88 -3.98 -5.50
C ALA A 99 -3.72 -3.13 -4.98
N HIS A 100 -3.61 -1.91 -5.48
CA HIS A 100 -2.49 -1.01 -5.19
C HIS A 100 -2.73 -0.09 -3.99
N THR A 101 -3.90 -0.23 -3.35
CA THR A 101 -4.25 0.47 -2.12
C THR A 101 -3.46 -0.08 -0.94
N ASN A 102 -3.10 0.81 -0.01
CA ASN A 102 -2.39 0.46 1.22
C ASN A 102 -3.23 0.81 2.44
N ARG A 103 -3.21 -0.10 3.42
CA ARG A 103 -4.07 -0.06 4.59
C ARG A 103 -3.28 -0.12 5.88
N SER A 104 -3.80 0.51 6.93
CA SER A 104 -3.17 0.50 8.25
C SER A 104 -3.13 -0.93 8.79
N CYS A 105 -1.99 -1.33 9.36
CA CYS A 105 -1.83 -2.64 9.97
C CYS A 105 -2.46 -2.73 11.37
N VAL A 106 -2.61 -1.58 12.03
CA VAL A 106 -3.00 -1.44 13.45
C VAL A 106 -3.97 -0.28 13.65
N ASP A 107 -4.67 -0.29 14.79
CA ASP A 107 -5.36 0.89 15.31
C ASP A 107 -4.31 1.78 15.98
N GLY A 108 -4.34 3.09 15.74
CA GLY A 108 -3.35 3.96 16.38
C GLY A 108 -3.34 5.39 15.87
N VAL A 109 -2.44 6.18 16.44
CA VAL A 109 -2.26 7.59 16.10
C VAL A 109 -0.97 7.76 15.29
N VAL A 110 -1.07 8.47 14.18
CA VAL A 110 0.08 8.80 13.34
C VAL A 110 0.95 9.83 14.05
N LYS A 111 2.19 9.46 14.38
CA LYS A 111 3.14 10.33 15.09
C LYS A 111 4.09 11.06 14.15
N HIS A 112 4.43 10.43 13.03
CA HIS A 112 5.38 10.99 12.07
C HIS A 112 5.07 10.50 10.65
N VAL A 113 5.21 11.39 9.66
CA VAL A 113 5.11 11.07 8.24
C VAL A 113 6.27 11.74 7.52
N GLN A 114 7.02 10.97 6.74
CA GLN A 114 8.17 11.46 6.00
C GLN A 114 8.16 10.94 4.56
N TYR A 115 8.06 11.88 3.63
CA TYR A 115 8.10 11.61 2.20
C TYR A 115 9.50 11.83 1.63
N PHE A 116 9.95 10.89 0.81
CA PHE A 116 11.22 10.92 0.11
C PHE A 116 10.97 10.85 -1.39
N PRO A 117 11.22 11.96 -2.13
CA PRO A 117 11.04 11.97 -3.57
C PRO A 117 12.12 11.11 -4.26
N ARG A 118 11.79 10.58 -5.45
CA ARG A 118 12.76 9.95 -6.33
C ARG A 118 13.86 10.95 -6.72
N LEU A 119 15.12 10.58 -6.54
CA LEU A 119 16.27 11.38 -6.99
C LEU A 119 16.69 10.93 -8.40
N ILE A 120 16.44 11.76 -9.41
CA ILE A 120 16.89 11.55 -10.80
C ILE A 120 18.23 12.29 -11.00
N GLY A 121 19.29 11.59 -11.42
CA GLY A 121 20.51 12.22 -11.95
C GLY A 121 21.64 12.60 -10.95
N LYS A 122 21.62 12.17 -9.69
CA LYS A 122 22.79 12.36 -8.78
C LYS A 122 23.76 11.17 -8.88
N LYS A 123 25.06 11.47 -8.97
CA LYS A 123 26.16 10.49 -8.97
C LYS A 123 25.95 9.48 -7.83
N THR A 124 25.99 8.21 -8.21
CA THR A 124 25.67 7.04 -7.39
C THR A 124 26.57 6.93 -6.16
N HIS A 125 26.02 7.13 -4.97
CA HIS A 125 26.64 6.67 -3.73
C HIS A 125 26.01 5.31 -3.35
N PRO A 126 26.79 4.23 -3.22
CA PRO A 126 26.26 2.95 -2.78
C PRO A 126 25.66 3.10 -1.38
N GLY A 127 24.40 2.67 -1.20
CA GLY A 127 23.71 2.66 0.10
C GLY A 127 22.46 3.54 0.21
N HIS A 128 22.19 4.42 -0.77
CA HIS A 128 20.96 5.22 -0.77
C HIS A 128 19.93 4.58 -1.72
N ASP A 129 18.84 4.05 -1.16
CA ASP A 129 17.70 3.57 -1.94
C ASP A 129 17.03 4.80 -2.58
N HIS A 130 17.28 5.01 -3.88
CA HIS A 130 16.82 6.15 -4.69
C HIS A 130 15.35 6.07 -5.10
N THR A 131 14.63 5.05 -4.61
CA THR A 131 13.22 4.87 -4.84
C THR A 131 12.39 5.92 -4.09
N GLU A 132 11.32 6.38 -4.73
CA GLU A 132 10.34 7.21 -4.04
C GLU A 132 9.69 6.38 -2.94
N ARG A 133 9.62 6.96 -1.73
CA ARG A 133 9.03 6.27 -0.58
C ARG A 133 8.35 7.23 0.38
N ASN A 134 7.39 6.71 1.12
CA ASN A 134 6.75 7.40 2.23
C ASN A 134 6.80 6.52 3.46
N ALA A 135 7.34 7.04 4.56
CA ALA A 135 7.37 6.37 5.85
C ALA A 135 6.36 7.01 6.80
N MET A 136 5.55 6.19 7.46
CA MET A 136 4.55 6.60 8.43
C MET A 136 4.73 5.82 9.73
N VAL A 137 4.97 6.52 10.83
CA VAL A 137 5.12 5.96 12.17
C VAL A 137 3.80 6.10 12.91
N ILE A 138 3.28 4.97 13.41
CA ILE A 138 2.03 4.86 14.14
C ILE A 138 2.32 4.40 15.57
N GLU A 139 1.72 5.07 16.54
CA GLU A 139 1.66 4.62 17.93
C GLU A 139 0.34 3.87 18.16
N SER A 140 0.44 2.62 18.60
CA SER A 140 -0.67 1.69 18.81
C SER A 140 -0.54 1.06 20.18
N GLY A 141 -1.33 1.52 21.16
CA GLY A 141 -1.35 0.93 22.50
C GLY A 141 0.02 0.91 23.19
N GLY A 142 0.79 2.00 23.07
CA GLY A 142 2.15 2.11 23.63
C GLY A 142 3.25 1.42 22.80
N GLN A 143 2.89 0.78 21.69
CA GLN A 143 3.85 0.17 20.75
C GLN A 143 3.99 1.03 19.50
N ILE A 144 5.19 1.05 18.91
CA ILE A 144 5.44 1.73 17.64
C ILE A 144 5.34 0.73 16.48
N VAL A 145 4.69 1.13 15.40
CA VAL A 145 4.63 0.41 14.11
C VAL A 145 4.93 1.39 12.99
N THR A 146 5.88 1.07 12.11
CA THR A 146 6.20 1.92 10.96
C THR A 146 5.78 1.24 9.67
N LEU A 147 5.03 1.95 8.82
CA LEU A 147 4.66 1.53 7.47
C LEU A 147 5.45 2.33 6.46
N VAL A 148 6.17 1.65 5.57
CA VAL A 148 6.97 2.30 4.52
C VAL A 148 6.48 1.83 3.16
N GLN A 149 5.84 2.74 2.43
CA GLN A 149 5.47 2.55 1.04
C GLN A 149 6.71 2.79 0.18
N VAL A 150 7.10 1.81 -0.64
CA VAL A 150 8.24 1.95 -1.56
C VAL A 150 7.74 1.76 -2.98
N ALA A 151 7.92 2.78 -3.82
CA ALA A 151 7.60 2.74 -5.23
C ALA A 151 8.68 1.97 -6.01
N GLY A 152 8.26 1.20 -7.02
CA GLY A 152 9.17 0.51 -7.92
C GLY A 152 9.97 1.44 -8.81
N GLN A 153 10.98 0.91 -9.51
CA GLN A 153 11.83 1.72 -10.40
C GLN A 153 11.07 2.36 -11.57
N MET A 154 9.98 1.73 -12.02
CA MET A 154 9.07 2.24 -13.06
C MET A 154 7.84 2.97 -12.49
N ALA A 155 7.64 2.90 -11.17
CA ALA A 155 6.51 3.49 -10.48
C ALA A 155 6.69 5.00 -10.38
N ARG A 156 5.58 5.73 -10.52
CA ARG A 156 5.63 7.18 -10.70
C ARG A 156 5.24 8.00 -9.47
N HIS A 157 4.46 7.47 -8.53
CA HIS A 157 4.08 8.20 -7.31
C HIS A 157 3.60 7.32 -6.15
N VAL A 158 4.02 7.66 -4.93
CA VAL A 158 3.44 7.21 -3.65
C VAL A 158 2.44 8.25 -3.17
N LEU A 159 1.22 7.83 -2.85
CA LEU A 159 0.22 8.67 -2.20
C LEU A 159 0.00 8.19 -0.76
N CYS A 160 0.18 9.12 0.18
CA CYS A 160 -0.18 8.97 1.59
C CYS A 160 -1.11 10.11 1.97
N HIS A 161 -2.33 9.77 2.38
CA HIS A 161 -3.36 10.73 2.79
C HIS A 161 -3.34 11.01 4.29
N ALA A 162 -2.71 10.12 5.07
CA ALA A 162 -2.61 10.26 6.51
C ALA A 162 -1.62 11.38 6.88
N LYS A 163 -1.97 12.13 7.93
CA LYS A 163 -1.19 13.22 8.49
C LYS A 163 -0.85 12.94 9.95
N VAL A 164 0.18 13.62 10.46
CA VAL A 164 0.51 13.59 11.88
C VAL A 164 -0.71 14.03 12.71
N GLY A 165 -1.03 13.26 13.73
CA GLY A 165 -2.21 13.45 14.59
C GLY A 165 -3.45 12.68 14.14
N ASP A 166 -3.49 12.11 12.93
CA ASP A 166 -4.63 11.30 12.49
C ASP A 166 -4.72 10.00 13.29
N THR A 167 -5.94 9.64 13.68
CA THR A 167 -6.25 8.31 14.20
C THR A 167 -6.66 7.39 13.05
N LEU A 168 -5.94 6.28 12.90
CA LEU A 168 -6.22 5.24 11.92
C LEU A 168 -6.80 4.01 12.61
N THR A 169 -7.82 3.41 12.00
CA THR A 169 -8.28 2.06 12.35
C THR A 169 -7.52 1.02 11.52
N ARG A 170 -7.23 -0.15 12.08
CA ARG A 170 -6.63 -1.27 11.34
C ARG A 170 -7.52 -1.61 10.12
N GLY A 171 -6.90 -1.87 8.98
CA GLY A 171 -7.60 -2.07 7.71
C GLY A 171 -8.10 -0.78 7.04
N GLN A 172 -8.03 0.39 7.67
CA GLN A 172 -8.36 1.66 7.02
C GLN A 172 -7.34 1.95 5.91
N ARG A 173 -7.83 2.31 4.72
CA ARG A 173 -6.97 2.79 3.64
C ARG A 173 -6.35 4.13 4.03
N TYR A 174 -5.03 4.24 3.94
CA TYR A 174 -4.31 5.49 4.16
C TYR A 174 -3.60 5.99 2.90
N GLY A 175 -3.49 5.18 1.85
CA GLY A 175 -2.72 5.54 0.67
C GLY A 175 -2.82 4.55 -0.48
N LEU A 176 -2.01 4.80 -1.51
CA LEU A 176 -1.87 3.97 -2.70
C LEU A 176 -0.47 4.18 -3.29
N ILE A 177 0.14 3.11 -3.82
CA ILE A 177 1.36 3.22 -4.63
C ILE A 177 0.99 2.99 -6.09
N ARG A 178 1.23 3.98 -6.96
CA ARG A 178 0.95 3.82 -8.40
C ARG A 178 1.97 2.86 -9.03
N PHE A 179 1.53 1.67 -9.45
CA PHE A 179 2.37 0.60 -10.01
C PHE A 179 3.41 0.14 -8.99
N GLY A 180 2.88 -0.45 -7.92
CA GLY A 180 3.52 -0.70 -6.64
C GLY A 180 4.72 -1.62 -6.74
N SER A 181 5.52 -1.60 -5.66
CA SER A 181 6.63 -2.53 -5.49
C SER A 181 6.46 -3.23 -4.16
N ARG A 182 6.47 -2.50 -3.05
CA ARG A 182 6.35 -3.11 -1.73
C ARG A 182 5.85 -2.16 -0.67
N VAL A 183 5.32 -2.74 0.40
CA VAL A 183 5.13 -2.08 1.69
C VAL A 183 5.94 -2.83 2.73
N ASP A 184 6.83 -2.11 3.41
CA ASP A 184 7.60 -2.64 4.53
C ASP A 184 6.89 -2.29 5.84
N VAL A 185 6.71 -3.28 6.72
CA VAL A 185 6.11 -3.12 8.06
C VAL A 185 7.21 -3.36 9.09
N TYR A 186 7.55 -2.33 9.86
CA TYR A 186 8.52 -2.41 10.95
C TYR A 186 7.78 -2.51 12.28
N LEU A 187 8.06 -3.58 13.01
CA LEU A 187 7.41 -3.95 14.25
C LEU A 187 8.41 -3.93 15.41
N PRO A 188 7.93 -3.81 16.66
CA PRO A 188 8.76 -4.04 17.84
C PRO A 188 9.54 -5.36 17.73
N PRO A 189 10.76 -5.44 18.29
CA PRO A 189 11.64 -6.61 18.13
C PRO A 189 11.10 -7.87 18.80
N HIS A 190 10.15 -7.73 19.73
CA HIS A 190 9.45 -8.82 20.41
C HIS A 190 8.16 -9.28 19.68
N ALA A 191 7.85 -8.71 18.51
CA ALA A 191 6.74 -9.17 17.68
C ALA A 191 7.00 -10.61 17.18
N VAL A 192 5.96 -11.43 17.17
CA VAL A 192 6.03 -12.82 16.71
C VAL A 192 5.48 -12.89 15.28
N PRO A 193 6.32 -13.13 14.25
CA PRO A 193 5.84 -13.27 12.88
C PRO A 193 5.01 -14.54 12.72
N LEU A 194 3.90 -14.44 12.01
CA LEU A 194 3.00 -15.55 11.65
C LEU A 194 3.08 -15.90 10.15
N VAL A 195 4.01 -15.29 9.43
CA VAL A 195 4.20 -15.47 8.00
C VAL A 195 5.67 -15.72 7.67
N ALA A 196 5.91 -16.41 6.54
CA ALA A 196 7.24 -16.69 6.02
C ALA A 196 7.44 -16.11 4.61
N SER A 197 8.70 -15.98 4.19
CA SER A 197 9.04 -15.55 2.82
C SER A 197 8.36 -16.45 1.78
N GLY A 198 7.88 -15.85 0.69
CA GLY A 198 7.13 -16.52 -0.38
C GLY A 198 5.63 -16.67 -0.12
N GLN A 199 5.16 -16.56 1.13
CA GLN A 199 3.75 -16.72 1.48
C GLN A 199 2.88 -15.62 0.84
N ARG A 200 1.74 -16.01 0.28
CA ARG A 200 0.72 -15.07 -0.22
C ARG A 200 -0.03 -14.46 0.95
N VAL A 201 -0.26 -13.15 0.88
CA VAL A 201 -0.99 -12.39 1.90
C VAL A 201 -2.03 -11.49 1.24
N SER A 202 -3.11 -11.27 1.96
CA SER A 202 -4.21 -10.40 1.54
C SER A 202 -4.29 -9.21 2.49
N ALA A 203 -4.45 -8.01 1.93
CA ALA A 203 -4.58 -6.79 2.70
C ALA A 203 -5.72 -6.92 3.73
N THR A 204 -5.52 -6.40 4.94
CA THR A 204 -6.50 -6.42 6.06
C THR A 204 -6.81 -7.80 6.65
N THR A 205 -6.88 -8.88 5.86
CA THR A 205 -7.34 -10.18 6.36
C THR A 205 -6.21 -11.05 6.87
N THR A 206 -5.04 -11.02 6.23
CA THR A 206 -3.90 -11.82 6.69
C THR A 206 -3.22 -11.15 7.88
N ILE A 207 -3.04 -11.91 8.97
CA ILE A 207 -2.26 -11.48 10.12
C ILE A 207 -0.78 -11.77 9.83
N LEU A 208 0.03 -10.73 9.75
CA LEU A 208 1.48 -10.84 9.51
C LEU A 208 2.23 -11.26 10.78
N ALA A 209 1.82 -10.73 11.92
CA ALA A 209 2.48 -10.93 13.20
C ALA A 209 1.50 -10.68 14.34
N THR A 210 1.90 -11.09 15.55
CA THR A 210 1.23 -10.71 16.78
C THR A 210 2.18 -9.94 17.68
N LEU A 211 1.64 -8.93 18.37
CA LEU A 211 2.29 -8.29 19.50
C LEU A 211 1.81 -9.00 20.77
N PRO A 212 2.71 -9.62 21.54
CA PRO A 212 2.41 -10.07 22.90
C PRO A 212 1.75 -8.92 23.67
N LYS A 213 0.72 -9.24 24.46
CA LYS A 213 0.22 -8.28 25.44
C LYS A 213 1.35 -7.98 26.42
N ALA A 214 1.57 -6.69 26.68
CA ALA A 214 2.44 -6.24 27.76
C ALA A 214 1.89 -6.73 29.11
#